data_AF-M2NLH5-F1
#
_entry.id   AF-M2NLH5-F1
#
_cell.length_a   1.000
_cell.length_b   1.000
_cell.length_c   1.000
_cell.angle_alpha   90.00
_cell.angle_beta   90.00
_cell.angle_gamma   90.00
#
_symmetry.space_group_name_H-M   'P 1'
#
loop_
_entity.id
_entity.type
_entity.pdbx_description
1 polymer ?
#
loop_
_entity_poly.entity_id
_entity_poly.type
_entity_poly.pdbx_seq_one_letter_code
_entity_poly.pdbx_strand_id
1 'polypeptide(L)'
;MNGGVGRSVTALRRWSCKDKQLPPIEHIKHIHVYDFDNTLFASPLPNKQIWNTGTCGLLQAQDFLHGGGWWHNPTILAATGQGVSVEEPRAWQGCWNQKIVDLVELSTDEEDTLCVMITGRKEDGFSDLVSRMITAKGLDFDMVCLKPNVSPMGELFSSTMHFKQILLRDIVCTYRNATDIRIYEDRPKHTKGFRDYFEELNMSFASLSVAAPDDRLPINAEVVQVSEQELSMDPVSEVSEVQRMINNHNQAILDGTAPRHAIPYKIKRSVFYTGYIISQSDTDKLKTLVKLPPNCPDHEVKHLANNILITPRPAPHSILDKVGGIGAKLSWRVTGIANLENRVWAARVEPATPGARIYTENATPCVVLATRRQAKPIEASRIRTWEPVPESQAFEFATIVGEKVLLRIEEELRNEDAYEASFPNARHARKHPREEDFPSLGSTGKPKPQMNRQAYGADTSYAGRAGGGIGFAAQRGGGRGGGRSGRGGAQNRGFHRGAGGGRGRGRGAYRSLDDSVGQGYGSGGMQY
;
A
#
# COMPACT_ATOMS: atom_id res chain seq x y z
N MET A 1 29.76 -8.32 -27.23
CA MET A 1 30.53 -9.34 -26.50
C MET A 1 31.77 -8.67 -25.95
N ASN A 2 31.80 -8.34 -24.66
CA ASN A 2 33.01 -7.85 -23.97
C ASN A 2 33.67 -9.05 -23.30
N GLY A 3 34.94 -9.26 -23.65
CA GLY A 3 35.73 -10.42 -23.26
C GLY A 3 36.16 -10.41 -21.80
N GLY A 4 36.36 -11.64 -21.30
CA GLY A 4 37.27 -12.04 -20.25
C GLY A 4 37.40 -11.14 -19.02
N VAL A 5 36.83 -11.59 -17.90
CA VAL A 5 37.48 -11.83 -16.59
C VAL A 5 36.38 -12.04 -15.53
N GLY A 6 36.45 -13.16 -14.79
CA GLY A 6 35.61 -13.39 -13.60
C GLY A 6 35.00 -14.79 -13.41
N ARG A 7 35.24 -15.78 -14.29
CA ARG A 7 34.72 -17.16 -14.10
C ARG A 7 35.54 -17.95 -13.06
N SER A 8 35.74 -17.39 -11.87
CA SER A 8 36.45 -18.05 -10.78
C SER A 8 35.70 -17.89 -9.47
N VAL A 9 35.84 -18.89 -8.62
CA VAL A 9 35.27 -18.92 -7.27
C VAL A 9 35.71 -17.69 -6.45
N THR A 10 36.96 -17.25 -6.63
CA THR A 10 37.51 -16.04 -5.97
C THR A 10 36.79 -14.75 -6.39
N ALA A 11 36.46 -14.61 -7.68
CA ALA A 11 35.72 -13.44 -8.15
C ALA A 11 34.27 -13.49 -7.65
N LEU A 12 33.64 -14.67 -7.69
CA LEU A 12 32.28 -14.88 -7.24
C LEU A 12 32.09 -14.57 -5.74
N ARG A 13 33.07 -14.90 -4.89
CA ARG A 13 33.05 -14.61 -3.45
C ARG A 13 32.83 -13.12 -3.14
N ARG A 14 33.22 -12.20 -4.03
CA ARG A 14 33.05 -10.75 -3.85
C ARG A 14 31.58 -10.29 -3.85
N TRP A 15 30.66 -11.12 -4.32
CA TRP A 15 29.23 -10.86 -4.26
C TRP A 15 28.61 -11.16 -2.90
N SER A 16 29.27 -11.98 -2.08
CA SER A 16 28.76 -12.42 -0.78
C SER A 16 29.26 -11.51 0.33
N CYS A 17 28.37 -11.07 1.22
CA CYS A 17 28.77 -10.39 2.46
C CYS A 17 29.27 -11.36 3.54
N LYS A 18 29.08 -12.67 3.33
CA LYS A 18 29.59 -13.73 4.20
C LYS A 18 30.96 -14.20 3.72
N ASP A 19 31.92 -14.21 4.63
CA ASP A 19 33.29 -14.65 4.36
C ASP A 19 33.45 -16.18 4.49
N LYS A 20 32.73 -16.94 3.66
CA LYS A 20 32.81 -18.41 3.60
C LYS A 20 33.63 -18.85 2.40
N GLN A 21 34.43 -19.91 2.57
CA GLN A 21 35.11 -20.53 1.43
C GLN A 21 34.06 -21.25 0.58
N LEU A 22 34.00 -20.88 -0.69
CA LEU A 22 33.08 -21.47 -1.64
C LEU A 22 33.59 -22.83 -2.15
N PRO A 23 32.68 -23.78 -2.44
CA PRO A 23 33.04 -25.11 -2.90
C PRO A 23 33.75 -25.09 -4.28
N PRO A 24 34.59 -26.10 -4.58
CA PRO A 24 35.21 -26.24 -5.89
C PRO A 24 34.17 -26.38 -7.02
N ILE A 25 34.51 -25.87 -8.21
CA ILE A 25 33.61 -25.85 -9.38
C ILE A 25 33.19 -27.27 -9.78
N GLU A 26 34.11 -28.23 -9.66
CA GLU A 26 33.95 -29.62 -10.05
C GLU A 26 32.91 -30.38 -9.22
N HIS A 27 32.74 -29.97 -7.94
CA HIS A 27 31.86 -30.64 -6.98
C HIS A 27 30.39 -30.26 -7.16
N ILE A 28 30.11 -29.03 -7.59
CA ILE A 28 28.74 -28.52 -7.63
C ILE A 28 28.00 -28.99 -8.89
N LYS A 29 26.85 -29.65 -8.66
CA LYS A 29 25.88 -30.12 -9.66
C LYS A 29 24.57 -29.36 -9.61
N HIS A 30 24.21 -28.83 -8.44
CA HIS A 30 22.94 -28.16 -8.21
C HIS A 30 23.17 -26.74 -7.65
N ILE A 31 22.30 -25.80 -8.02
CA ILE A 31 22.33 -24.43 -7.48
C ILE A 31 20.94 -24.11 -6.93
N HIS A 32 20.84 -23.85 -5.64
CA HIS A 32 19.57 -23.43 -5.02
C HIS A 32 19.68 -21.99 -4.56
N VAL A 33 18.74 -21.16 -5.00
CA VAL A 33 18.69 -19.72 -4.73
C VAL A 33 17.40 -19.35 -4.02
N TYR A 34 17.52 -18.69 -2.89
CA TYR A 34 16.41 -18.29 -2.04
C TYR A 34 16.37 -16.77 -1.93
N ASP A 35 15.29 -16.13 -2.40
CA ASP A 35 15.04 -14.73 -2.06
C ASP A 35 14.78 -14.59 -0.56
N PHE A 36 15.22 -13.49 0.03
CA PHE A 36 15.03 -13.24 1.46
C PHE A 36 13.63 -12.72 1.76
N ASP A 37 13.32 -11.51 1.28
CA ASP A 37 12.12 -10.77 1.65
C ASP A 37 10.85 -11.45 1.14
N ASN A 38 9.94 -11.75 2.06
CA ASN A 38 8.64 -12.38 1.84
C ASN A 38 8.66 -13.77 1.18
N THR A 39 9.87 -14.31 0.95
CA THR A 39 10.12 -15.67 0.48
C THR A 39 10.62 -16.54 1.64
N LEU A 40 11.84 -16.28 2.12
CA LEU A 40 12.43 -16.97 3.28
C LEU A 40 11.98 -16.34 4.60
N PHE A 41 11.92 -15.00 4.66
CA PHE A 41 11.59 -14.23 5.85
C PHE A 41 10.42 -13.28 5.59
N ALA A 42 9.41 -13.28 6.46
CA ALA A 42 8.25 -12.39 6.39
C ALA A 42 8.63 -10.97 6.85
N SER A 43 9.26 -10.22 5.95
CA SER A 43 9.58 -8.81 6.18
C SER A 43 8.29 -7.99 6.32
N PRO A 44 8.17 -7.11 7.33
CA PRO A 44 6.92 -6.41 7.58
C PRO A 44 6.53 -5.52 6.39
N LEU A 45 5.24 -5.44 6.11
CA LEU A 45 4.63 -4.53 5.15
C LEU A 45 3.99 -3.34 5.89
N PRO A 46 3.90 -2.15 5.26
CA PRO A 46 3.12 -1.06 5.83
C PRO A 46 1.67 -1.50 6.08
N ASN A 47 1.20 -1.31 7.30
CA ASN A 47 -0.11 -1.76 7.74
C ASN A 47 -1.23 -0.93 7.09
N LYS A 48 -1.96 -1.57 6.18
CA LYS A 48 -3.08 -0.99 5.42
C LYS A 48 -4.29 -0.63 6.31
N GLN A 49 -4.31 -1.07 7.58
CA GLN A 49 -5.34 -0.69 8.55
C GLN A 49 -5.00 0.62 9.28
N ILE A 50 -3.73 1.02 9.26
CA ILE A 50 -3.22 2.23 9.91
C ILE A 50 -3.03 3.32 8.86
N TRP A 51 -2.31 3.03 7.78
CA TRP A 51 -1.95 4.02 6.78
C TRP A 51 -2.95 4.06 5.63
N ASN A 52 -3.15 5.25 5.07
CA ASN A 52 -3.88 5.35 3.82
C ASN A 52 -3.06 4.73 2.66
N THR A 53 -3.74 4.28 1.60
CA THR A 53 -3.10 3.59 0.47
C THR A 53 -2.01 4.42 -0.19
N GLY A 54 -2.19 5.74 -0.28
CA GLY A 54 -1.18 6.64 -0.84
C GLY A 54 0.11 6.65 -0.01
N THR A 55 -0.03 6.68 1.31
CA THR A 55 1.08 6.68 2.28
C THR A 55 1.80 5.34 2.29
N CYS A 56 1.09 4.21 2.18
CA CYS A 56 1.74 2.91 1.97
C CYS A 56 2.66 2.95 0.74
N GLY A 57 2.19 3.55 -0.36
CA GLY A 57 2.99 3.72 -1.58
C GLY A 57 4.19 4.65 -1.40
N LEU A 58 4.01 5.78 -0.69
CA LEU A 58 5.11 6.71 -0.39
C LEU A 58 6.17 6.06 0.51
N LEU A 59 5.74 5.38 1.57
CA LEU A 59 6.64 4.68 2.49
C LEU A 59 7.49 3.64 1.74
N GLN A 60 6.91 2.92 0.78
CA GLN A 60 7.65 1.90 0.00
C GLN A 60 8.61 2.50 -1.04
N ALA A 61 8.48 3.78 -1.38
CA ALA A 61 9.32 4.41 -2.40
C ALA A 61 10.74 4.68 -1.88
N GLN A 62 11.74 4.35 -2.71
CA GLN A 62 13.15 4.45 -2.32
C GLN A 62 13.55 5.84 -1.84
N ASP A 63 13.21 6.87 -2.60
CA ASP A 63 13.74 8.23 -2.42
C ASP A 63 12.74 9.16 -1.71
N PHE A 64 11.76 8.61 -0.97
CA PHE A 64 10.74 9.44 -0.30
C PHE A 64 11.31 10.24 0.88
N LEU A 65 12.05 9.57 1.77
CA LEU A 65 12.69 10.20 2.93
C LEU A 65 14.21 10.16 2.78
N HIS A 66 14.91 11.03 3.53
CA HIS A 66 16.36 11.20 3.41
C HIS A 66 17.13 9.90 3.69
N GLY A 67 16.70 9.12 4.70
CA GLY A 67 17.26 7.81 5.04
C GLY A 67 16.70 6.64 4.21
N GLY A 68 15.98 6.93 3.12
CA GLY A 68 15.32 5.95 2.28
C GLY A 68 13.93 5.53 2.78
N GLY A 69 13.19 4.88 1.88
CA GLY A 69 11.89 4.27 2.19
C GLY A 69 11.97 2.98 3.00
N TRP A 70 10.82 2.33 3.15
CA TRP A 70 10.55 1.15 3.95
C TRP A 70 11.52 -0.01 3.71
N TRP A 71 11.80 -0.31 2.43
CA TRP A 71 12.70 -1.39 2.03
C TRP A 71 14.19 -1.03 2.15
N HIS A 72 14.49 0.25 2.30
CA HIS A 72 15.86 0.79 2.29
C HIS A 72 16.32 1.26 3.66
N ASN A 73 15.44 1.23 4.65
CA ASN A 73 15.75 1.63 6.00
C ASN A 73 15.93 0.38 6.89
N PRO A 74 17.15 0.08 7.37
CA PRO A 74 17.41 -1.13 8.17
C PRO A 74 16.66 -1.13 9.49
N THR A 75 16.26 0.05 9.99
CA THR A 75 15.46 0.15 11.21
C THR A 75 14.10 -0.51 11.11
N ILE A 76 13.49 -0.53 9.93
CA ILE A 76 12.19 -1.17 9.71
C ILE A 76 12.29 -2.69 9.81
N LEU A 77 13.32 -3.28 9.18
CA LEU A 77 13.57 -4.72 9.32
C LEU A 77 13.95 -5.07 10.77
N ALA A 78 14.77 -4.24 11.41
CA ALA A 78 15.17 -4.39 12.81
C ALA A 78 13.99 -4.33 13.78
N ALA A 79 12.95 -3.55 13.47
CA ALA A 79 11.75 -3.40 14.28
C ALA A 79 10.72 -4.53 14.10
N THR A 80 10.99 -5.52 13.24
CA THR A 80 10.13 -6.70 13.09
C THR A 80 9.87 -7.37 14.45
N GLY A 81 8.64 -7.82 14.69
CA GLY A 81 8.24 -8.40 15.98
C GLY A 81 8.29 -7.38 17.11
N GLN A 82 9.02 -7.68 18.18
CA GLN A 82 9.26 -6.78 19.30
C GLN A 82 10.61 -6.04 19.22
N GLY A 83 11.26 -6.07 18.05
CA GLY A 83 12.57 -5.46 17.80
C GLY A 83 13.75 -6.39 18.09
N VAL A 84 14.92 -6.07 17.50
CA VAL A 84 16.12 -6.93 17.50
C VAL A 84 16.52 -7.48 18.87
N SER A 85 16.50 -6.65 19.92
CA SER A 85 16.94 -7.05 21.27
C SER A 85 16.12 -8.20 21.85
N VAL A 86 14.87 -8.34 21.41
CA VAL A 86 13.93 -9.35 21.88
C VAL A 86 13.82 -10.50 20.88
N GLU A 87 13.87 -10.20 19.58
CA GLU A 87 13.67 -11.18 18.52
C GLU A 87 14.92 -11.99 18.18
N GLU A 88 16.13 -11.42 18.30
CA GLU A 88 17.36 -12.13 17.96
C GLU A 88 17.62 -13.37 18.84
N PRO A 89 17.46 -13.32 20.18
CA PRO A 89 17.63 -14.52 21.02
C PRO A 89 16.63 -15.64 20.73
N ARG A 90 15.48 -15.33 20.11
CA ARG A 90 14.48 -16.31 19.68
C ARG A 90 14.51 -16.55 18.17
N ALA A 91 15.54 -16.06 17.49
CA ALA A 91 15.71 -16.16 16.05
C ALA A 91 14.46 -15.74 15.25
N TRP A 92 13.79 -14.65 15.63
CA TRP A 92 12.56 -14.16 14.97
C TRP A 92 11.51 -15.26 14.75
N GLN A 93 11.28 -16.09 15.77
CA GLN A 93 10.34 -17.21 15.70
C GLN A 93 8.96 -16.74 15.20
N GLY A 94 8.43 -17.45 14.19
CA GLY A 94 7.14 -17.12 13.57
C GLY A 94 7.23 -16.17 12.37
N CYS A 95 8.38 -15.54 12.12
CA CYS A 95 8.61 -14.72 10.93
C CYS A 95 9.27 -15.49 9.77
N TRP A 96 9.77 -16.70 10.01
CA TRP A 96 10.39 -17.52 8.96
C TRP A 96 9.34 -18.36 8.23
N ASN A 97 9.48 -18.46 6.92
CA ASN A 97 8.73 -19.42 6.14
C ASN A 97 9.32 -20.82 6.34
N GLN A 98 8.77 -21.57 7.30
CA GLN A 98 9.39 -22.83 7.73
C GLN A 98 9.54 -23.84 6.57
N LYS A 99 8.62 -23.87 5.60
CA LYS A 99 8.78 -24.74 4.43
C LYS A 99 9.99 -24.38 3.56
N ILE A 100 10.34 -23.10 3.49
CA ILE A 100 11.52 -22.64 2.75
C ILE A 100 12.77 -22.87 3.59
N VAL A 101 12.70 -22.69 4.92
CA VAL A 101 13.79 -23.08 5.84
C VAL A 101 14.13 -24.56 5.69
N ASP A 102 13.13 -25.45 5.70
CA ASP A 102 13.36 -26.89 5.54
C ASP A 102 14.07 -27.20 4.20
N LEU A 103 13.75 -26.47 3.13
CA LEU A 103 14.43 -26.59 1.83
C LEU A 103 15.87 -26.07 1.86
N VAL A 104 16.13 -24.99 2.60
CA VAL A 104 17.49 -24.47 2.80
C VAL A 104 18.34 -25.50 3.51
N GLU A 105 17.82 -26.10 4.60
CA GLU A 105 18.50 -27.13 5.38
C GLU A 105 18.83 -28.37 4.52
N LEU A 106 17.86 -28.85 3.73
CA LEU A 106 18.10 -29.92 2.76
C LEU A 106 19.18 -29.56 1.74
N SER A 107 19.21 -28.31 1.28
CA SER A 107 20.22 -27.85 0.32
C SER A 107 21.61 -27.72 0.91
N THR A 108 21.71 -27.41 2.21
CA THR A 108 22.99 -27.33 2.91
C THR A 108 23.55 -28.71 3.28
N ASP A 109 22.69 -29.72 3.39
CA ASP A 109 23.09 -31.10 3.64
C ASP A 109 23.56 -31.84 2.37
N GLU A 110 23.24 -31.31 1.18
CA GLU A 110 23.66 -31.84 -0.11
C GLU A 110 25.05 -31.32 -0.52
N GLU A 111 26.08 -32.18 -0.47
CA GLU A 111 27.48 -31.80 -0.73
C GLU A 111 27.75 -31.27 -2.15
N ASP A 112 26.90 -31.61 -3.13
CA ASP A 112 26.99 -31.17 -4.52
C ASP A 112 26.05 -30.00 -4.86
N THR A 113 25.45 -29.37 -3.85
CA THR A 113 24.55 -28.22 -4.00
C THR A 113 25.21 -26.94 -3.50
N LEU A 114 25.14 -25.87 -4.31
CA LEU A 114 25.46 -24.51 -3.87
C LEU A 114 24.21 -23.84 -3.32
N CYS A 115 24.21 -23.50 -2.03
CA CYS A 115 23.08 -22.85 -1.37
C CYS A 115 23.29 -21.34 -1.24
N VAL A 116 22.44 -20.55 -1.92
CA VAL A 116 22.58 -19.09 -2.05
C VAL A 116 21.34 -18.38 -1.51
N MET A 117 21.54 -17.41 -0.62
CA MET A 117 20.51 -16.43 -0.28
C MET A 117 20.75 -15.13 -1.07
N ILE A 118 19.70 -14.56 -1.64
CA ILE A 118 19.74 -13.29 -2.38
C ILE A 118 18.69 -12.30 -1.85
N THR A 119 18.97 -11.00 -1.89
CA THR A 119 17.97 -9.97 -1.61
C THR A 119 18.24 -8.68 -2.38
N GLY A 120 17.18 -7.93 -2.67
CA GLY A 120 17.29 -6.58 -3.21
C GLY A 120 17.67 -5.50 -2.20
N ARG A 121 17.72 -5.82 -0.90
CA ARG A 121 18.20 -4.90 0.13
C ARG A 121 19.65 -4.51 -0.15
N LYS A 122 19.97 -3.23 0.08
CA LYS A 122 21.34 -2.73 -0.10
C LYS A 122 22.26 -3.41 0.88
N GLU A 123 23.45 -3.79 0.45
CA GLU A 123 24.48 -4.35 1.33
C GLU A 123 24.83 -3.37 2.43
N ASP A 124 25.05 -2.11 2.05
CA ASP A 124 25.25 -1.00 2.98
C ASP A 124 24.02 -0.82 3.89
N GLY A 125 24.25 -0.88 5.20
CA GLY A 125 23.24 -0.76 6.24
C GLY A 125 22.50 -2.04 6.62
N PHE A 126 22.47 -3.09 5.77
CA PHE A 126 21.72 -4.33 6.07
C PHE A 126 22.57 -5.58 6.28
N SER A 127 23.82 -5.62 5.79
CA SER A 127 24.66 -6.83 5.83
C SER A 127 24.82 -7.39 7.25
N ASP A 128 25.09 -6.54 8.24
CA ASP A 128 25.19 -6.93 9.65
C ASP A 128 23.88 -7.55 10.17
N LEU A 129 22.75 -6.85 9.99
CA LEU A 129 21.45 -7.28 10.48
C LEU A 129 21.02 -8.61 9.85
N VAL A 130 21.10 -8.72 8.52
CA VAL A 130 20.70 -9.94 7.80
C VAL A 130 21.60 -11.11 8.19
N SER A 131 22.91 -10.89 8.35
CA SER A 131 23.84 -11.93 8.81
C SER A 131 23.50 -12.43 10.20
N ARG A 132 23.15 -11.53 11.13
CA ARG A 132 22.69 -11.89 12.48
C ARG A 132 21.38 -12.67 12.47
N MET A 133 20.43 -12.28 11.63
CA MET A 133 19.14 -12.98 11.49
C MET A 133 19.33 -14.43 11.03
N ILE A 134 20.11 -14.62 9.97
CA ILE A 134 20.46 -15.94 9.41
C ILE A 134 21.21 -16.79 10.42
N THR A 135 22.22 -16.19 11.10
CA THR A 135 23.03 -16.88 12.11
C THR A 135 22.19 -17.31 13.31
N ALA A 136 21.32 -16.43 13.82
CA ALA A 136 20.43 -16.74 14.93
C ALA A 136 19.47 -17.90 14.58
N LYS A 137 19.00 -17.96 13.32
CA LYS A 137 18.16 -19.06 12.83
C LYS A 137 18.95 -20.35 12.55
N GLY A 138 20.28 -20.28 12.45
CA GLY A 138 21.14 -21.43 12.18
C GLY A 138 21.23 -21.82 10.71
N LEU A 139 20.95 -20.90 9.77
CA LEU A 139 20.98 -21.20 8.33
C LEU A 139 22.39 -20.99 7.76
N ASP A 140 23.03 -22.03 7.23
CA ASP A 140 24.42 -21.98 6.75
C ASP A 140 24.56 -21.85 5.22
N PHE A 141 24.06 -20.75 4.66
CA PHE A 141 24.27 -20.47 3.22
C PHE A 141 25.77 -20.39 2.84
N ASP A 142 26.10 -20.85 1.64
CA ASP A 142 27.42 -20.67 1.03
C ASP A 142 27.65 -19.21 0.62
N MET A 143 26.59 -18.57 0.12
CA MET A 143 26.60 -17.18 -0.29
C MET A 143 25.40 -16.42 0.29
N VAL A 144 25.67 -15.23 0.82
CA VAL A 144 24.66 -14.27 1.28
C VAL A 144 24.83 -12.99 0.47
N CYS A 145 23.98 -12.81 -0.52
CA CYS A 145 24.14 -11.78 -1.55
C CYS A 145 23.11 -10.67 -1.39
N LEU A 146 23.56 -9.53 -0.84
CA LEU A 146 22.79 -8.29 -0.83
C LEU A 146 23.16 -7.45 -2.06
N LYS A 147 22.35 -6.44 -2.39
CA LYS A 147 22.60 -5.56 -3.54
C LYS A 147 23.74 -4.58 -3.22
N PRO A 148 24.91 -4.64 -3.88
CA PRO A 148 25.96 -3.67 -3.66
C PRO A 148 25.62 -2.34 -4.36
N ASN A 149 26.32 -1.26 -4.00
CA ASN A 149 26.13 0.06 -4.63
C ASN A 149 26.50 0.06 -6.12
N VAL A 150 27.53 -0.71 -6.46
CA VAL A 150 28.01 -0.97 -7.82
C VAL A 150 28.31 -2.46 -7.95
N SER A 151 28.27 -2.99 -9.17
CA SER A 151 28.75 -4.35 -9.43
C SER A 151 30.23 -4.48 -9.07
N PRO A 152 30.76 -5.70 -8.91
CA PRO A 152 32.20 -5.92 -8.75
C PRO A 152 33.05 -5.33 -9.90
N MET A 153 32.42 -4.98 -11.03
CA MET A 153 33.03 -4.33 -12.19
C MET A 153 32.81 -2.80 -12.22
N GLY A 154 32.16 -2.23 -11.21
CA GLY A 154 31.91 -0.79 -11.09
C GLY A 154 30.64 -0.29 -11.80
N GLU A 155 29.76 -1.17 -12.28
CA GLU A 155 28.54 -0.79 -13.00
C GLU A 155 27.39 -0.50 -12.02
N LEU A 156 26.56 0.51 -12.34
CA LEU A 156 25.34 0.82 -11.58
C LEU A 156 24.19 -0.11 -11.98
N PHE A 157 23.43 -0.58 -10.99
CA PHE A 157 22.25 -1.41 -11.24
C PHE A 157 21.01 -0.55 -11.51
N SER A 158 20.41 -0.73 -12.69
CA SER A 158 19.16 -0.07 -13.07
C SER A 158 17.93 -0.55 -12.28
N SER A 159 17.95 -1.76 -11.76
CA SER A 159 16.88 -2.35 -10.94
C SER A 159 17.39 -3.49 -10.06
N THR A 160 16.57 -3.94 -9.11
CA THR A 160 16.81 -5.15 -8.32
C THR A 160 16.83 -6.38 -9.22
N MET A 161 15.88 -6.50 -10.15
CA MET A 161 15.88 -7.57 -11.15
C MET A 161 17.20 -7.63 -11.92
N HIS A 162 17.72 -6.50 -12.39
CA HIS A 162 18.97 -6.45 -13.15
C HIS A 162 20.18 -6.91 -12.30
N PHE A 163 20.26 -6.47 -11.04
CA PHE A 163 21.25 -6.97 -10.09
C PHE A 163 21.17 -8.50 -9.95
N LYS A 164 19.98 -9.04 -9.68
CA LYS A 164 19.80 -10.48 -9.47
C LYS A 164 20.20 -11.27 -10.73
N GLN A 165 19.82 -10.80 -11.91
CA GLN A 165 20.18 -11.44 -13.18
C GLN A 165 21.70 -11.47 -13.42
N ILE A 166 22.42 -10.37 -13.17
CA ILE A 166 23.88 -10.34 -13.29
C ILE A 166 24.53 -11.34 -12.33
N LEU A 167 24.13 -11.34 -11.05
CA LEU A 167 24.66 -12.27 -10.07
C LEU A 167 24.37 -13.73 -10.45
N LEU A 168 23.13 -14.04 -10.84
CA LEU A 168 22.75 -15.39 -11.27
C LEU A 168 23.55 -15.85 -12.50
N ARG A 169 23.87 -14.94 -13.42
CA ARG A 169 24.76 -15.21 -14.54
C ARG A 169 26.15 -15.61 -14.06
N ASP A 170 26.73 -14.83 -13.16
CA ASP A 170 28.08 -15.06 -12.64
C ASP A 170 28.16 -16.39 -11.88
N ILE A 171 27.13 -16.73 -11.11
CA ILE A 171 27.00 -18.03 -10.42
C ILE A 171 26.99 -19.17 -11.45
N VAL A 172 26.06 -19.15 -12.42
CA VAL A 172 25.89 -20.24 -13.40
C VAL A 172 27.06 -20.37 -14.36
N CYS A 173 27.76 -19.27 -14.67
CA CYS A 173 28.97 -19.29 -15.49
C CYS A 173 30.20 -19.77 -14.70
N THR A 174 30.23 -19.57 -13.38
CA THR A 174 31.34 -20.04 -12.52
C THR A 174 31.20 -21.53 -12.24
N TYR A 175 30.03 -21.96 -11.75
CA TYR A 175 29.70 -23.37 -11.51
C TYR A 175 29.21 -24.04 -12.79
N ARG A 176 30.10 -24.08 -13.78
CA ARG A 176 29.76 -24.56 -15.13
C ARG A 176 29.32 -26.02 -15.21
N ASN A 177 29.68 -26.81 -14.20
CA ASN A 177 29.31 -28.23 -14.08
C ASN A 177 27.91 -28.45 -13.49
N ALA A 178 27.26 -27.40 -12.98
CA ALA A 178 25.90 -27.51 -12.48
C ALA A 178 24.93 -27.86 -13.62
N THR A 179 24.02 -28.79 -13.40
CA THR A 179 23.02 -29.19 -14.40
C THR A 179 21.72 -28.43 -14.27
N ASP A 180 21.43 -27.94 -13.06
CA ASP A 180 20.19 -27.24 -12.76
C ASP A 180 20.37 -26.09 -11.76
N ILE A 181 19.40 -25.19 -11.80
CA ILE A 181 19.22 -24.12 -10.84
C ILE A 181 17.75 -24.05 -10.41
N ARG A 182 17.51 -23.99 -9.10
CA ARG A 182 16.18 -23.75 -8.52
C ARG A 182 16.15 -22.39 -7.83
N ILE A 183 15.15 -21.58 -8.16
CA ILE A 183 14.99 -20.22 -7.62
C ILE A 183 13.64 -20.12 -6.92
N TYR A 184 13.66 -19.78 -5.64
CA TYR A 184 12.48 -19.51 -4.82
C TYR A 184 12.31 -17.99 -4.68
N GLU A 185 11.16 -17.47 -5.12
CA GLU A 185 10.86 -16.04 -5.16
C GLU A 185 9.35 -15.81 -5.01
N ASP A 186 8.94 -14.85 -4.20
CA ASP A 186 7.54 -14.55 -3.90
C ASP A 186 6.86 -13.76 -5.05
N ARG A 187 7.60 -12.85 -5.69
CA ARG A 187 7.05 -11.90 -6.65
C ARG A 187 6.74 -12.54 -8.01
N PRO A 188 5.48 -12.48 -8.49
CA PRO A 188 5.13 -12.99 -9.83
C PRO A 188 5.90 -12.33 -10.97
N LYS A 189 6.18 -11.02 -10.87
CA LYS A 189 6.99 -10.31 -11.86
C LYS A 189 8.43 -10.81 -11.88
N HIS A 190 9.00 -11.08 -10.71
CA HIS A 190 10.38 -11.56 -10.63
C HIS A 190 10.50 -12.99 -11.11
N THR A 191 9.58 -13.87 -10.70
CA THR A 191 9.57 -15.26 -11.18
C THR A 191 9.41 -15.34 -12.70
N LYS A 192 8.56 -14.51 -13.31
CA LYS A 192 8.50 -14.40 -14.78
C LYS A 192 9.83 -13.91 -15.36
N GLY A 193 10.39 -12.83 -14.80
CA GLY A 193 11.65 -12.26 -15.25
C GLY A 193 12.82 -13.24 -15.22
N PHE A 194 12.89 -14.13 -14.21
CA PHE A 194 13.90 -15.19 -14.16
C PHE A 194 13.68 -16.28 -15.19
N ARG A 195 12.44 -16.72 -15.41
CA ARG A 195 12.12 -17.71 -16.45
C ARG A 195 12.53 -17.21 -17.83
N ASP A 196 12.07 -16.01 -18.20
CA ASP A 196 12.41 -15.36 -19.48
C ASP A 196 13.94 -15.22 -19.62
N TYR A 197 14.62 -14.80 -18.55
CA TYR A 197 16.08 -14.61 -18.53
C TYR A 197 16.85 -15.91 -18.79
N PHE A 198 16.49 -17.01 -18.13
CA PHE A 198 17.19 -18.29 -18.33
C PHE A 198 16.89 -18.93 -19.68
N GLU A 199 15.70 -18.70 -20.25
CA GLU A 199 15.41 -19.06 -21.65
C GLU A 199 16.37 -18.35 -22.61
N GLU A 200 16.51 -17.03 -22.49
CA GLU A 200 17.43 -16.23 -23.31
C GLU A 200 18.90 -16.62 -23.10
N LEU A 201 19.30 -16.83 -21.83
CA LEU A 201 20.66 -17.23 -21.48
C LEU A 201 21.01 -18.60 -22.08
N ASN A 202 20.09 -19.57 -22.00
CA ASN A 202 20.28 -20.89 -22.59
C ASN A 202 20.36 -20.87 -24.12
N MET A 203 19.58 -20.01 -24.79
CA MET A 203 19.74 -19.80 -26.25
C MET A 203 21.13 -19.29 -26.59
N SER A 204 21.68 -18.38 -25.76
CA SER A 204 23.04 -17.88 -25.96
C SER A 204 24.10 -18.98 -25.82
N PHE A 205 23.94 -19.89 -24.86
CA PHE A 205 24.83 -21.05 -24.70
C PHE A 205 24.73 -22.03 -25.87
N ALA A 206 23.52 -22.30 -26.38
CA ALA A 206 23.32 -23.19 -27.52
C ALA A 206 23.86 -22.61 -28.84
N SER A 207 23.94 -21.28 -28.97
CA SER A 207 24.44 -20.60 -30.19
C SER A 207 25.96 -20.66 -30.36
N LEU A 208 26.70 -21.02 -29.31
CA LEU A 208 28.15 -21.21 -29.36
C LEU A 208 28.44 -22.60 -29.96
N SER A 209 28.46 -22.67 -31.29
CA SER A 209 28.43 -23.89 -32.10
C SER A 209 29.72 -24.72 -32.16
N VAL A 210 30.70 -24.44 -31.31
CA VAL A 210 31.90 -25.27 -31.14
C VAL A 210 32.21 -25.29 -29.65
N ALA A 211 31.75 -26.34 -28.95
CA ALA A 211 31.99 -26.50 -27.52
C ALA A 211 33.50 -26.58 -27.26
N ALA A 212 34.11 -25.46 -26.87
CA ALA A 212 35.40 -25.52 -26.23
C ALA A 212 35.22 -26.28 -24.90
N PRO A 213 36.26 -26.98 -24.39
CA PRO A 213 36.15 -27.75 -23.15
C PRO A 213 35.69 -26.95 -21.91
N ASP A 214 35.77 -25.61 -21.98
CA ASP A 214 35.40 -24.68 -20.90
C ASP A 214 34.07 -23.92 -21.16
N ASP A 215 33.31 -24.29 -22.19
CA ASP A 215 32.02 -23.66 -22.48
C ASP A 215 30.88 -24.20 -21.61
N ARG A 216 29.99 -23.31 -21.21
CA ARG A 216 28.82 -23.62 -20.37
C ARG A 216 27.71 -24.23 -21.23
N LEU A 217 27.29 -25.45 -20.91
CA LEU A 217 26.08 -26.04 -21.47
C LEU A 217 24.81 -25.32 -20.98
N PRO A 218 23.68 -25.40 -21.68
CA PRO A 218 22.39 -24.97 -21.14
C PRO A 218 22.10 -25.58 -19.76
N ILE A 219 21.47 -24.81 -18.88
CA ILE A 219 21.09 -25.20 -17.52
C ILE A 219 19.58 -25.44 -17.43
N ASN A 220 19.16 -26.47 -16.70
CA ASN A 220 17.75 -26.64 -16.37
C ASN A 220 17.35 -25.64 -15.26
N ALA A 221 16.55 -24.63 -15.58
CA ALA A 221 16.16 -23.60 -14.63
C ALA A 221 14.71 -23.79 -14.16
N GLU A 222 14.53 -24.07 -12.87
CA GLU A 222 13.22 -24.14 -12.22
C GLU A 222 13.01 -22.88 -11.36
N VAL A 223 11.92 -22.17 -11.60
CA VAL A 223 11.58 -20.97 -10.82
C VAL A 223 10.25 -21.20 -10.10
N VAL A 224 10.34 -21.35 -8.78
CA VAL A 224 9.22 -21.64 -7.88
C VAL A 224 8.69 -20.32 -7.32
N GLN A 225 7.43 -20.01 -7.64
CA GLN A 225 6.75 -18.87 -7.03
C GLN A 225 6.28 -19.24 -5.63
N VAL A 226 6.87 -18.62 -4.62
CA VAL A 226 6.49 -18.81 -3.22
C VAL A 226 5.28 -17.93 -2.90
N SER A 227 4.39 -18.40 -2.03
CA SER A 227 3.28 -17.56 -1.57
C SER A 227 3.80 -16.54 -0.57
N GLU A 228 3.56 -15.25 -0.85
CA GLU A 228 3.91 -14.13 0.03
C GLU A 228 3.35 -14.33 1.44
N GLN A 229 4.17 -14.07 2.45
CA GLN A 229 3.73 -13.99 3.85
C GLN A 229 3.48 -12.53 4.22
N GLU A 230 2.21 -12.13 4.35
CA GLU A 230 1.85 -10.79 4.81
C GLU A 230 2.04 -10.69 6.33
N LEU A 231 3.08 -9.99 6.77
CA LEU A 231 3.29 -9.58 8.16
C LEU A 231 3.18 -8.05 8.25
N SER A 232 2.59 -7.54 9.34
CA SER A 232 2.69 -6.12 9.71
C SER A 232 3.22 -6.01 11.13
N MET A 233 3.86 -4.89 11.44
CA MET A 233 4.28 -4.61 12.82
C MET A 233 3.07 -4.34 13.72
N ASP A 234 3.29 -4.37 15.04
CA ASP A 234 2.33 -3.83 15.99
C ASP A 234 2.01 -2.36 15.61
N PRO A 235 0.74 -1.93 15.63
CA PRO A 235 0.38 -0.59 15.21
C PRO A 235 1.11 0.56 15.90
N VAL A 236 1.41 0.42 17.20
CA VAL A 236 2.10 1.47 17.94
C VAL A 236 3.56 1.51 17.55
N SER A 237 4.21 0.34 17.50
CA SER A 237 5.60 0.21 17.05
C SER A 237 5.77 0.75 15.63
N GLU A 238 4.87 0.39 14.71
CA GLU A 238 4.93 0.84 13.32
C GLU A 238 4.85 2.37 13.19
N VAL A 239 3.89 2.99 13.90
CA VAL A 239 3.74 4.45 13.90
C VAL A 239 4.95 5.13 14.51
N SER A 240 5.51 4.56 15.58
CA SER A 240 6.73 5.05 16.22
C SER A 240 7.92 5.02 15.25
N GLU A 241 8.10 3.94 14.50
CA GLU A 241 9.18 3.81 13.53
C GLU A 241 9.03 4.77 12.35
N VAL A 242 7.82 4.90 11.80
CA VAL A 242 7.56 5.89 10.74
C VAL A 242 7.78 7.32 11.25
N GLN A 243 7.37 7.63 12.49
CA GLN A 243 7.64 8.94 13.08
C GLN A 243 9.14 9.19 13.24
N ARG A 244 9.93 8.17 13.60
CA ARG A 244 11.38 8.26 13.66
C ARG A 244 11.99 8.52 12.29
N MET A 245 11.52 7.84 11.24
CA MET A 245 11.96 8.11 9.85
C MET A 245 11.70 9.57 9.46
N ILE A 246 10.53 10.10 9.80
CA ILE A 246 10.15 11.49 9.53
C ILE A 246 11.05 12.45 10.31
N ASN A 247 11.27 12.21 11.60
CA ASN A 247 12.12 13.06 12.44
C ASN A 247 13.54 13.13 11.88
N ASN A 248 14.12 12.00 11.49
CA ASN A 248 15.46 11.96 10.89
C ASN A 248 15.51 12.74 9.56
N HIS A 249 14.47 12.62 8.73
CA HIS A 249 14.37 13.37 7.48
C HIS A 249 14.28 14.88 7.73
N ASN A 250 13.39 15.30 8.62
CA ASN A 250 13.22 16.72 8.96
C ASN A 250 14.50 17.30 9.59
N GLN A 251 15.20 16.52 10.42
CA GLN A 251 16.48 16.94 10.98
C GLN A 251 17.54 17.12 9.90
N ALA A 252 17.64 16.22 8.92
CA ALA A 252 18.55 16.36 7.79
C ALA A 252 18.28 17.61 6.93
N ILE A 253 17.02 18.06 6.86
CA ILE A 253 16.67 19.35 6.22
C ILE A 253 17.23 20.51 7.03
N LEU A 254 17.06 20.49 8.35
CA LEU A 254 17.58 21.55 9.24
C LEU A 254 19.11 21.61 9.22
N ASP A 255 19.77 20.45 9.17
CA ASP A 255 21.22 20.32 9.12
C ASP A 255 21.81 20.65 7.73
N GLY A 256 20.96 20.81 6.71
CA GLY A 256 21.38 21.10 5.34
C GLY A 256 22.02 19.91 4.59
N THR A 257 21.82 18.69 5.09
CA THR A 257 22.33 17.44 4.49
C THR A 257 21.33 16.77 3.56
N ALA A 258 20.04 17.13 3.65
CA ALA A 258 19.01 16.68 2.73
C ALA A 258 19.12 17.33 1.33
N PRO A 259 18.55 16.71 0.28
CA PRO A 259 18.45 17.32 -1.05
C PRO A 259 17.81 18.71 -1.02
N ARG A 260 18.26 19.64 -1.86
CA ARG A 260 17.82 21.05 -1.87
C ARG A 260 16.31 21.29 -2.00
N HIS A 261 15.56 20.31 -2.52
CA HIS A 261 14.12 20.38 -2.74
C HIS A 261 13.32 19.56 -1.70
N ALA A 262 13.98 19.01 -0.69
CA ALA A 262 13.32 18.30 0.39
C ALA A 262 12.48 19.27 1.24
N ILE A 263 11.31 18.80 1.68
CA ILE A 263 10.35 19.55 2.48
C ILE A 263 10.04 18.77 3.76
N PRO A 264 9.78 19.44 4.89
CA PRO A 264 9.47 18.75 6.13
C PRO A 264 8.12 18.04 6.04
N TYR A 265 8.04 16.85 6.65
CA TYR A 265 6.83 16.03 6.70
C TYR A 265 6.32 15.86 8.13
N LYS A 266 5.03 15.55 8.29
CA LYS A 266 4.43 15.11 9.55
C LYS A 266 3.36 14.06 9.31
N ILE A 267 3.10 13.25 10.35
CA ILE A 267 1.94 12.34 10.36
C ILE A 267 0.68 13.18 10.60
N LYS A 268 -0.31 13.04 9.73
CA LYS A 268 -1.65 13.58 9.90
C LYS A 268 -2.67 12.46 10.01
N ARG A 269 -3.79 12.77 10.65
CA ARG A 269 -4.95 11.87 10.75
C ARG A 269 -5.88 12.14 9.57
N SER A 270 -6.58 11.12 9.11
CA SER A 270 -7.69 11.25 8.16
C SER A 270 -8.88 10.52 8.74
N VAL A 271 -9.82 11.29 9.29
CA VAL A 271 -11.03 10.76 9.91
C VAL A 271 -12.06 10.52 8.81
N PHE A 272 -12.46 9.27 8.64
CA PHE A 272 -13.51 8.91 7.68
C PHE A 272 -14.90 9.14 8.25
N TYR A 273 -15.09 8.80 9.53
CA TYR A 273 -16.34 9.03 10.25
C TYR A 273 -16.11 8.96 11.75
N THR A 274 -17.03 9.59 12.49
CA THR A 274 -17.24 9.36 13.91
C THR A 274 -18.46 8.44 14.07
N GLY A 275 -18.37 7.44 14.95
CA GLY A 275 -19.41 6.45 15.13
C GLY A 275 -19.35 5.77 16.49
N TYR A 276 -20.41 5.05 16.81
CA TYR A 276 -20.39 4.06 17.89
C TYR A 276 -19.72 2.81 17.33
N ILE A 277 -18.47 2.58 17.70
CA ILE A 277 -17.62 1.49 17.20
C ILE A 277 -18.01 0.19 17.90
N ILE A 278 -18.19 -0.86 17.10
CA ILE A 278 -18.63 -2.18 17.55
C ILE A 278 -17.41 -3.08 17.71
N SER A 279 -17.40 -3.90 18.76
CA SER A 279 -16.35 -4.89 18.99
C SER A 279 -16.30 -5.93 17.86
N GLN A 280 -15.16 -6.59 17.66
CA GLN A 280 -15.05 -7.63 16.62
C GLN A 280 -16.00 -8.81 16.90
N SER A 281 -16.13 -9.22 18.17
CA SER A 281 -17.04 -10.30 18.57
C SER A 281 -18.51 -9.98 18.26
N ASP A 282 -18.94 -8.73 18.47
CA ASP A 282 -20.32 -8.34 18.19
C ASP A 282 -20.52 -8.04 16.69
N THR A 283 -19.49 -7.56 16.00
CA THR A 283 -19.47 -7.44 14.53
C THR A 283 -19.75 -8.80 13.89
N ASP A 284 -19.12 -9.87 14.37
CA ASP A 284 -19.31 -11.21 13.81
C ASP A 284 -20.71 -11.78 14.12
N LYS A 285 -21.26 -11.51 15.32
CA LYS A 285 -22.67 -11.83 15.63
C LYS A 285 -23.63 -11.07 14.70
N LEU A 286 -23.42 -9.78 14.49
CA LEU A 286 -24.28 -8.94 13.63
C LEU A 286 -24.26 -9.41 12.17
N LYS A 287 -23.11 -9.87 11.66
CA LYS A 287 -23.02 -10.43 10.30
C LYS A 287 -23.94 -11.64 10.09
N THR A 288 -24.27 -12.41 11.13
CA THR A 288 -25.19 -13.56 11.03
C THR A 288 -26.62 -13.16 10.65
N LEU A 289 -26.98 -11.88 10.83
CA LEU A 289 -28.29 -11.34 10.44
C LEU A 289 -28.40 -11.11 8.92
N VAL A 290 -27.30 -11.17 8.17
CA VAL A 290 -27.31 -10.96 6.72
C VAL A 290 -27.88 -12.20 6.02
N LYS A 291 -29.04 -12.03 5.40
CA LYS A 291 -29.65 -13.03 4.51
C LYS A 291 -29.40 -12.63 3.06
N LEU A 292 -28.46 -13.30 2.40
CA LEU A 292 -28.15 -13.06 0.99
C LEU A 292 -29.13 -13.82 0.08
N PRO A 293 -29.57 -13.21 -1.05
CA PRO A 293 -30.33 -13.93 -2.06
C PRO A 293 -29.51 -15.11 -2.64
N PRO A 294 -30.14 -16.23 -3.04
CA PRO A 294 -29.44 -17.40 -3.59
C PRO A 294 -28.51 -17.09 -4.77
N ASN A 295 -28.83 -16.06 -5.56
CA ASN A 295 -28.07 -15.65 -6.75
C ASN A 295 -27.01 -14.57 -6.45
N CYS A 296 -26.63 -14.37 -5.18
CA CYS A 296 -25.65 -13.35 -4.79
C CYS A 296 -24.36 -14.02 -4.30
N PRO A 297 -23.29 -14.03 -5.10
CA PRO A 297 -22.00 -14.58 -4.66
C PRO A 297 -21.41 -13.76 -3.52
N ASP A 298 -20.87 -14.42 -2.49
CA ASP A 298 -20.27 -13.75 -1.33
C ASP A 298 -19.17 -12.74 -1.71
N HIS A 299 -18.39 -13.01 -2.76
CA HIS A 299 -17.30 -12.13 -3.20
C HIS A 299 -17.77 -10.77 -3.78
N GLU A 300 -19.07 -10.63 -4.08
CA GLU A 300 -19.71 -9.39 -4.51
C GLU A 300 -20.21 -8.54 -3.33
N VAL A 301 -20.24 -9.12 -2.14
CA VAL A 301 -20.73 -8.51 -0.92
C VAL A 301 -19.57 -8.06 -0.04
N LYS A 302 -19.67 -6.84 0.46
CA LYS A 302 -18.76 -6.28 1.47
C LYS A 302 -19.49 -6.22 2.80
N HIS A 303 -19.03 -6.98 3.78
CA HIS A 303 -19.52 -6.89 5.15
C HIS A 303 -18.92 -5.65 5.83
N LEU A 304 -19.75 -4.91 6.58
CA LEU A 304 -19.36 -3.68 7.26
C LEU A 304 -19.55 -3.84 8.77
N ALA A 305 -20.78 -3.97 9.25
CA ALA A 305 -21.21 -4.43 10.59
C ALA A 305 -20.41 -3.92 11.83
N ASN A 306 -19.64 -2.83 11.68
CA ASN A 306 -18.59 -2.44 12.61
C ASN A 306 -18.85 -1.09 13.29
N ASN A 307 -19.91 -0.37 12.89
CA ASN A 307 -20.30 0.87 13.55
C ASN A 307 -21.79 1.21 13.39
N ILE A 308 -22.28 2.06 14.29
CA ILE A 308 -23.46 2.91 14.08
C ILE A 308 -22.94 4.32 13.78
N LEU A 309 -23.39 4.94 12.69
CA LEU A 309 -22.85 6.23 12.23
C LEU A 309 -23.36 7.39 13.10
N ILE A 310 -22.43 8.16 13.67
CA ILE A 310 -22.74 9.46 14.31
C ILE A 310 -22.72 10.54 13.23
N THR A 311 -21.59 10.70 12.53
CA THR A 311 -21.42 11.65 11.41
C THR A 311 -20.29 11.18 10.47
N PRO A 312 -20.38 11.37 9.14
CA PRO A 312 -19.40 10.87 8.15
C PRO A 312 -18.16 11.79 8.04
N ARG A 313 -17.72 12.34 9.18
CA ARG A 313 -16.60 13.29 9.33
C ARG A 313 -16.11 13.32 10.79
N PRO A 314 -15.01 14.02 11.12
CA PRO A 314 -14.73 14.37 12.51
C PRO A 314 -15.94 15.06 13.14
N ALA A 315 -16.39 14.57 14.30
CA ALA A 315 -17.52 15.17 14.99
C ALA A 315 -17.08 16.49 15.67
N PRO A 316 -17.81 17.60 15.47
CA PRO A 316 -17.58 18.82 16.24
C PRO A 316 -17.90 18.59 17.72
N HIS A 317 -17.32 19.43 18.61
CA HIS A 317 -17.52 19.35 20.06
C HIS A 317 -19.00 19.31 20.45
N SER A 318 -19.83 20.14 19.82
CA SER A 318 -21.29 20.17 20.07
C SER A 318 -22.04 18.86 19.78
N ILE A 319 -21.49 17.98 18.92
CA ILE A 319 -22.02 16.63 18.69
C ILE A 319 -21.40 15.65 19.68
N LEU A 320 -20.09 15.75 19.93
CA LEU A 320 -19.40 14.89 20.90
C LEU A 320 -19.99 15.01 22.31
N ASP A 321 -20.30 16.22 22.76
CA ASP A 321 -20.91 16.49 24.05
C ASP A 321 -22.29 15.80 24.22
N LYS A 322 -23.03 15.64 23.12
CA LYS A 322 -24.34 14.96 23.13
C LYS A 322 -24.22 13.45 23.31
N VAL A 323 -23.11 12.86 22.89
CA VAL A 323 -22.86 11.41 22.92
C VAL A 323 -21.90 11.00 24.03
N GLY A 324 -21.47 11.95 24.88
CA GLY A 324 -20.57 11.70 26.02
C GLY A 324 -19.08 11.76 25.69
N GLY A 325 -18.70 12.21 24.48
CA GLY A 325 -17.31 12.29 24.03
C GLY A 325 -16.74 10.98 23.50
N ILE A 326 -15.52 11.04 22.96
CA ILE A 326 -14.77 9.86 22.51
C ILE A 326 -14.50 8.94 23.72
N GLY A 327 -14.70 7.64 23.54
CA GLY A 327 -14.55 6.64 24.59
C GLY A 327 -15.83 6.33 25.37
N ALA A 328 -16.90 7.14 25.21
CA ALA A 328 -18.18 6.88 25.85
C ALA A 328 -18.77 5.54 25.40
N LYS A 329 -19.29 4.77 26.35
CA LYS A 329 -19.87 3.44 26.10
C LYS A 329 -21.38 3.51 26.04
N LEU A 330 -21.98 2.74 25.14
CA LEU A 330 -23.44 2.61 25.05
C LEU A 330 -23.84 1.21 24.61
N SER A 331 -24.86 0.65 25.27
CA SER A 331 -25.48 -0.62 24.91
C SER A 331 -26.65 -0.41 23.96
N TRP A 332 -26.72 -1.25 22.94
CA TRP A 332 -27.72 -1.23 21.88
C TRP A 332 -28.41 -2.57 21.76
N ARG A 333 -29.66 -2.56 21.33
CA ARG A 333 -30.47 -3.74 21.04
C ARG A 333 -30.90 -3.74 19.58
N VAL A 334 -30.82 -4.90 18.92
CA VAL A 334 -31.35 -5.08 17.57
C VAL A 334 -32.88 -5.17 17.62
N THR A 335 -33.57 -4.37 16.81
CA THR A 335 -35.05 -4.30 16.80
C THR A 335 -35.67 -4.55 15.43
N GLY A 336 -34.87 -4.63 14.39
CA GLY A 336 -35.36 -4.94 13.06
C GLY A 336 -34.24 -5.12 12.05
N ILE A 337 -34.56 -5.72 10.92
CA ILE A 337 -33.68 -5.89 9.77
C ILE A 337 -34.36 -5.33 8.53
N ALA A 338 -33.55 -4.89 7.58
CA ALA A 338 -34.05 -4.43 6.30
C ALA A 338 -33.04 -4.68 5.19
N ASN A 339 -33.58 -4.78 3.98
CA ASN A 339 -32.84 -4.88 2.75
C ASN A 339 -33.34 -3.77 1.81
N LEU A 340 -32.40 -3.00 1.26
CA LEU A 340 -32.66 -2.03 0.21
C LEU A 340 -32.21 -2.61 -1.12
N GLU A 341 -33.17 -2.94 -1.98
CA GLU A 341 -32.97 -3.33 -3.39
C GLU A 341 -31.92 -4.45 -3.60
N ASN A 342 -31.74 -5.36 -2.63
CA ASN A 342 -30.70 -6.39 -2.61
C ASN A 342 -29.26 -5.85 -2.75
N ARG A 343 -29.06 -4.62 -2.29
CA ARG A 343 -27.79 -3.90 -2.42
C ARG A 343 -27.23 -3.41 -1.08
N VAL A 344 -28.10 -3.15 -0.11
CA VAL A 344 -27.72 -2.75 1.26
C VAL A 344 -28.54 -3.55 2.25
N TRP A 345 -27.88 -4.15 3.23
CA TRP A 345 -28.50 -4.84 4.35
C TRP A 345 -28.18 -4.08 5.63
N ALA A 346 -29.19 -3.82 6.46
CA ALA A 346 -29.03 -3.07 7.69
C ALA A 346 -29.84 -3.68 8.83
N ALA A 347 -29.36 -3.49 10.06
CA ALA A 347 -30.08 -3.78 11.29
C ALA A 347 -30.48 -2.45 11.96
N ARG A 348 -31.76 -2.27 12.26
CA ARG A 348 -32.24 -1.18 13.11
C ARG A 348 -31.91 -1.49 14.55
N VAL A 349 -31.41 -0.48 15.25
CA VAL A 349 -31.00 -0.60 16.65
C VAL A 349 -31.57 0.53 17.48
N GLU A 350 -31.72 0.27 18.76
CA GLU A 350 -32.11 1.27 19.76
C GLU A 350 -31.24 1.15 21.00
N PRO A 351 -31.08 2.22 21.80
CA PRO A 351 -30.39 2.13 23.08
C PRO A 351 -31.09 1.12 24.00
N ALA A 352 -30.33 0.19 24.57
CA ALA A 352 -30.87 -0.76 25.54
C ALA A 352 -31.27 -0.06 26.85
N THR A 353 -30.59 1.03 27.21
CA THR A 353 -30.90 1.84 28.37
C THR A 353 -31.98 2.88 28.04
N PRO A 354 -33.17 2.83 28.71
CA PRO A 354 -34.21 3.83 28.51
C PRO A 354 -33.71 5.25 28.79
N GLY A 355 -34.01 6.18 27.88
CA GLY A 355 -33.63 7.59 28.04
C GLY A 355 -32.15 7.92 27.78
N ALA A 356 -31.35 6.95 27.30
CA ALA A 356 -29.98 7.22 26.89
C ALA A 356 -29.93 8.32 25.81
N ARG A 357 -29.04 9.30 26.02
CA ARG A 357 -28.82 10.37 25.04
C ARG A 357 -28.00 9.81 23.88
N ILE A 358 -28.54 9.92 22.68
CA ILE A 358 -27.86 9.52 21.45
C ILE A 358 -27.91 10.64 20.42
N TYR A 359 -26.94 10.61 19.53
CA TYR A 359 -26.97 11.37 18.29
C TYR A 359 -26.54 10.45 17.13
N THR A 360 -27.29 10.51 16.05
CA THR A 360 -26.98 9.91 14.75
C THR A 360 -27.47 10.87 13.66
N GLU A 361 -26.68 11.09 12.60
CA GLU A 361 -27.17 11.87 11.45
C GLU A 361 -28.32 11.15 10.72
N ASN A 362 -28.35 9.82 10.77
CA ASN A 362 -29.49 9.05 10.30
C ASN A 362 -30.63 9.13 11.31
N ALA A 363 -31.84 9.46 10.85
CA ALA A 363 -33.03 9.53 11.69
C ALA A 363 -33.38 8.20 12.37
N THR A 364 -33.04 7.08 11.73
CA THR A 364 -33.14 5.74 12.31
C THR A 364 -31.73 5.22 12.59
N PRO A 365 -31.34 5.06 13.87
CA PRO A 365 -30.09 4.42 14.21
C PRO A 365 -30.05 3.01 13.64
N CYS A 366 -29.02 2.72 12.86
CA CYS A 366 -28.86 1.42 12.24
C CYS A 366 -27.39 1.06 12.07
N VAL A 367 -27.12 -0.23 12.06
CA VAL A 367 -25.85 -0.84 11.64
C VAL A 367 -25.99 -1.24 10.18
N VAL A 368 -25.12 -0.75 9.32
CA VAL A 368 -25.02 -1.27 7.94
C VAL A 368 -24.29 -2.60 8.01
N LEU A 369 -25.00 -3.70 7.79
CA LEU A 369 -24.45 -5.05 7.93
C LEU A 369 -23.59 -5.43 6.73
N ALA A 370 -24.08 -5.13 5.53
CA ALA A 370 -23.40 -5.44 4.27
C ALA A 370 -23.84 -4.52 3.13
N THR A 371 -22.98 -4.37 2.12
CA THR A 371 -23.31 -3.72 0.85
C THR A 371 -22.80 -4.52 -0.33
N ARG A 372 -23.47 -4.42 -1.50
CA ARG A 372 -22.84 -4.82 -2.77
C ARG A 372 -21.73 -3.84 -3.13
N ARG A 373 -20.73 -4.28 -3.89
CA ARG A 373 -19.56 -3.45 -4.29
C ARG A 373 -19.88 -2.06 -4.86
N GLN A 374 -21.01 -1.90 -5.55
CA GLN A 374 -21.41 -0.62 -6.16
C GLN A 374 -22.32 0.23 -5.26
N ALA A 375 -22.78 -0.30 -4.13
CA ALA A 375 -23.66 0.40 -3.19
C ALA A 375 -22.86 1.10 -2.09
N LYS A 376 -23.33 2.27 -1.66
CA LYS A 376 -22.71 3.05 -0.60
C LYS A 376 -23.46 2.85 0.72
N PRO A 377 -22.75 2.83 1.87
CA PRO A 377 -23.38 2.69 3.18
C PRO A 377 -24.44 3.76 3.45
N ILE A 378 -24.22 4.99 2.98
CA ILE A 378 -25.16 6.12 3.13
C ILE A 378 -26.57 5.82 2.60
N GLU A 379 -26.69 4.90 1.64
CA GLU A 379 -27.99 4.52 1.06
C GLU A 379 -28.92 3.87 2.10
N ALA A 380 -28.39 3.36 3.22
CA ALA A 380 -29.21 2.83 4.33
C ALA A 380 -30.19 3.88 4.89
N SER A 381 -29.89 5.18 4.77
CA SER A 381 -30.80 6.28 5.14
C SER A 381 -32.12 6.31 4.34
N ARG A 382 -32.17 5.61 3.19
CA ARG A 382 -33.36 5.47 2.34
C ARG A 382 -34.30 4.36 2.80
N ILE A 383 -33.88 3.50 3.73
CA ILE A 383 -34.74 2.42 4.23
C ILE A 383 -35.93 3.03 4.98
N ARG A 384 -37.14 2.61 4.61
CA ARG A 384 -38.40 3.05 5.22
C ARG A 384 -39.13 1.90 5.93
N THR A 385 -38.99 0.69 5.40
CA THR A 385 -39.64 -0.51 5.93
C THR A 385 -38.61 -1.37 6.65
N TRP A 386 -38.93 -1.73 7.89
CA TRP A 386 -38.08 -2.57 8.74
C TRP A 386 -38.89 -3.76 9.23
N GLU A 387 -38.36 -4.97 9.01
CA GLU A 387 -38.95 -6.20 9.51
C GLU A 387 -38.52 -6.40 10.97
N PRO A 388 -39.44 -6.59 11.92
CA PRO A 388 -39.07 -6.91 13.29
C PRO A 388 -38.25 -8.20 13.36
N VAL A 389 -37.26 -8.23 14.24
CA VAL A 389 -36.49 -9.45 14.52
C VAL A 389 -37.19 -10.30 15.58
N PRO A 390 -37.12 -11.64 15.51
CA PRO A 390 -37.53 -12.51 16.61
C PRO A 390 -36.62 -12.34 17.83
N GLU A 391 -37.07 -12.78 19.00
CA GLU A 391 -36.33 -12.65 20.27
C GLU A 391 -34.93 -13.27 20.20
N SER A 392 -34.76 -14.38 19.46
CA SER A 392 -33.45 -15.02 19.23
C SER A 392 -32.45 -14.17 18.45
N GLN A 393 -32.91 -13.13 17.74
CA GLN A 393 -32.09 -12.20 16.96
C GLN A 393 -32.08 -10.79 17.56
N ALA A 394 -32.84 -10.54 18.62
CA ALA A 394 -32.96 -9.26 19.32
C ALA A 394 -31.89 -9.10 20.42
N PHE A 395 -30.65 -9.51 20.16
CA PHE A 395 -29.58 -9.47 21.15
C PHE A 395 -29.04 -8.05 21.38
N GLU A 396 -28.44 -7.85 22.55
CA GLU A 396 -27.77 -6.62 22.94
C GLU A 396 -26.26 -6.68 22.68
N PHE A 397 -25.67 -5.53 22.38
CA PHE A 397 -24.23 -5.38 22.18
C PHE A 397 -23.76 -4.00 22.66
N ALA A 398 -22.49 -3.92 23.04
CA ALA A 398 -21.88 -2.68 23.50
C ALA A 398 -21.12 -1.97 22.36
N THR A 399 -21.08 -0.66 22.45
CA THR A 399 -20.32 0.20 21.54
C THR A 399 -19.49 1.21 22.31
N ILE A 400 -18.46 1.73 21.65
CA ILE A 400 -17.63 2.83 22.15
C ILE A 400 -17.64 3.95 21.12
N VAL A 401 -17.95 5.19 21.51
CA VAL A 401 -17.84 6.36 20.64
C VAL A 401 -16.38 6.52 20.20
N GLY A 402 -16.14 6.52 18.89
CA GLY A 402 -14.80 6.60 18.34
C GLY A 402 -14.78 7.01 16.87
N GLU A 403 -13.58 7.14 16.33
CA GLU A 403 -13.34 7.55 14.95
C GLU A 403 -12.72 6.42 14.14
N LYS A 404 -13.18 6.23 12.90
CA LYS A 404 -12.40 5.46 11.92
C LYS A 404 -11.37 6.37 11.29
N VAL A 405 -10.10 6.13 11.62
CA VAL A 405 -8.98 6.95 11.16
C VAL A 405 -8.03 6.10 10.32
N LEU A 406 -7.47 6.72 9.27
CA LEU A 406 -6.21 6.29 8.69
C LEU A 406 -5.20 7.44 8.79
N LEU A 407 -3.94 7.10 9.01
CA LEU A 407 -2.83 8.02 9.04
C LEU A 407 -2.34 8.31 7.62
N ARG A 408 -1.80 9.51 7.43
CA ARG A 408 -1.17 9.96 6.19
C ARG A 408 0.10 10.72 6.50
N ILE A 409 1.08 10.69 5.59
CA ILE A 409 2.27 11.53 5.69
C ILE A 409 2.13 12.67 4.69
N GLU A 410 2.25 13.90 5.18
CA GLU A 410 2.09 15.10 4.37
C GLU A 410 3.04 16.20 4.80
N GLU A 411 3.21 17.21 3.92
CA GLU A 411 3.98 18.41 4.21
C GLU A 411 3.54 19.05 5.53
N GLU A 412 4.54 19.41 6.33
CA GLU A 412 4.35 20.19 7.53
C GLU A 412 4.11 21.66 7.17
N LEU A 413 2.83 22.06 7.19
CA LEU A 413 2.41 23.44 6.99
C LEU A 413 2.39 24.20 8.31
N ARG A 414 2.95 25.41 8.30
CA ARG A 414 2.87 26.35 9.43
C ARG A 414 1.44 26.84 9.60
N ASN A 415 0.93 26.82 10.84
CA ASN A 415 -0.41 27.29 11.23
C ASN A 415 -1.61 26.46 10.73
N GLU A 416 -1.40 25.21 10.31
CA GLU A 416 -2.51 24.28 10.02
C GLU A 416 -3.14 23.77 11.32
N ASP A 417 -4.45 23.93 11.49
CA ASP A 417 -5.16 23.43 12.67
C ASP A 417 -5.44 21.92 12.61
N ALA A 418 -5.74 21.30 13.76
CA ALA A 418 -5.93 19.84 13.87
C ALA A 418 -7.17 19.33 13.10
N TYR A 419 -8.19 20.17 12.91
CA TYR A 419 -9.39 19.82 12.18
C TYR A 419 -9.15 19.86 10.67
N GLU A 420 -8.52 20.91 10.15
CA GLU A 420 -8.02 21.03 8.77
C GLU A 420 -7.07 19.87 8.44
N ALA A 421 -6.17 19.55 9.37
CA ALA A 421 -5.25 18.42 9.27
C ALA A 421 -5.95 17.05 9.30
N SER A 422 -7.27 16.98 9.55
CA SER A 422 -8.04 15.74 9.47
C SER A 422 -8.60 15.44 8.07
N PHE A 423 -8.53 16.39 7.13
CA PHE A 423 -9.07 16.25 5.77
C PHE A 423 -7.97 16.11 4.70
N PRO A 424 -8.07 15.13 3.77
CA PRO A 424 -7.12 14.91 2.67
C PRO A 424 -6.85 16.12 1.77
N ASN A 425 -7.81 17.04 1.63
CA ASN A 425 -7.70 18.23 0.78
C ASN A 425 -8.26 19.46 1.52
N ALA A 426 -7.47 20.54 1.60
CA ALA A 426 -7.89 21.83 2.19
C ALA A 426 -9.15 22.44 1.54
N ARG A 427 -9.49 22.04 0.30
CA ARG A 427 -10.74 22.45 -0.36
C ARG A 427 -12.01 21.92 0.31
N HIS A 428 -11.91 20.83 1.07
CA HIS A 428 -13.04 20.27 1.82
C HIS A 428 -13.18 20.86 3.23
N ALA A 429 -12.09 21.38 3.80
CA ALA A 429 -12.13 22.03 5.11
C ALA A 429 -12.95 23.35 5.09
N ARG A 430 -12.89 24.11 3.99
CA ARG A 430 -13.49 25.46 3.88
C ARG A 430 -15.00 25.50 3.60
N LYS A 431 -15.70 24.35 3.54
CA LYS A 431 -17.11 24.29 3.11
C LYS A 431 -18.16 24.25 4.22
N HIS A 432 -17.81 24.50 5.48
CA HIS A 432 -18.82 24.54 6.54
C HIS A 432 -18.75 25.72 7.51
N PRO A 433 -19.91 26.06 8.07
CA PRO A 433 -20.19 27.31 8.75
C PRO A 433 -19.46 27.35 10.10
N ARG A 434 -18.96 28.51 10.50
CA ARG A 434 -18.34 28.67 11.83
C ARG A 434 -19.42 28.48 12.90
N GLU A 435 -19.05 28.26 14.16
CA GLU A 435 -20.02 28.11 15.27
C GLU A 435 -21.07 29.24 15.33
N GLU A 436 -20.76 30.40 14.76
CA GLU A 436 -21.64 31.57 14.58
C GLU A 436 -22.84 31.37 13.63
N ASP A 437 -22.81 30.34 12.77
CA ASP A 437 -23.81 30.11 11.72
C ASP A 437 -24.93 29.13 12.14
N PHE A 438 -24.90 28.62 13.37
CA PHE A 438 -26.04 27.92 13.95
C PHE A 438 -26.96 28.95 14.62
N PRO A 439 -28.24 29.07 14.20
CA PRO A 439 -29.15 29.97 14.89
C PRO A 439 -29.30 29.52 16.35
N SER A 440 -28.99 30.42 17.28
CA SER A 440 -29.27 30.22 18.70
C SER A 440 -30.77 29.96 18.87
N LEU A 441 -31.11 28.74 19.27
CA LEU A 441 -32.48 28.36 19.63
C LEU A 441 -32.85 29.04 20.94
N GLY A 442 -33.36 30.27 20.84
CA GLY A 442 -33.87 31.01 21.99
C GLY A 442 -33.83 32.52 21.82
N SER A 443 -34.59 33.08 20.88
CA SER A 443 -35.08 34.45 21.02
C SER A 443 -36.30 34.68 20.13
N THR A 444 -37.46 34.80 20.78
CA THR A 444 -38.70 35.30 20.21
C THR A 444 -38.51 36.73 19.70
N GLY A 445 -38.65 37.00 18.39
CA GLY A 445 -38.78 38.39 17.94
C GLY A 445 -38.55 38.72 16.46
N LYS A 446 -39.67 38.76 15.72
CA LYS A 446 -39.97 39.58 14.52
C LYS A 446 -39.40 39.16 13.14
N PRO A 447 -40.25 39.10 12.08
CA PRO A 447 -39.81 38.84 10.72
C PRO A 447 -39.24 40.11 10.08
N LYS A 448 -38.10 40.00 9.39
CA LYS A 448 -37.57 41.06 8.50
C LYS A 448 -37.94 40.77 7.04
N PRO A 449 -38.12 41.82 6.21
CA PRO A 449 -38.77 41.69 4.92
C PRO A 449 -37.81 41.21 3.83
N GLN A 450 -38.39 40.44 2.92
CA GLN A 450 -37.81 39.95 1.69
C GLN A 450 -37.46 41.13 0.77
N MET A 451 -36.17 41.33 0.48
CA MET A 451 -35.74 42.26 -0.56
C MET A 451 -35.04 41.52 -1.70
N ASN A 452 -35.73 41.55 -2.82
CA ASN A 452 -35.36 41.09 -4.14
C ASN A 452 -34.32 42.05 -4.74
N ARG A 453 -33.19 41.57 -5.28
CA ARG A 453 -32.46 42.26 -6.38
C ARG A 453 -31.37 41.41 -7.06
N GLN A 454 -31.67 41.10 -8.31
CA GLN A 454 -30.84 40.99 -9.53
C GLN A 454 -29.32 41.24 -9.45
N ALA A 455 -28.58 40.21 -9.93
CA ALA A 455 -27.70 40.17 -11.11
C ALA A 455 -26.58 41.22 -11.39
N TYR A 456 -25.48 40.66 -11.92
CA TYR A 456 -24.35 41.22 -12.67
C TYR A 456 -23.12 41.76 -11.91
N GLY A 457 -22.08 40.91 -11.90
CA GLY A 457 -20.77 41.12 -12.53
C GLY A 457 -19.99 42.41 -12.26
N ALA A 458 -18.78 42.26 -11.70
CA ALA A 458 -17.61 43.04 -12.07
C ALA A 458 -16.34 42.38 -11.51
N ASP A 459 -15.55 41.82 -12.41
CA ASP A 459 -14.10 41.63 -12.27
C ASP A 459 -13.41 43.00 -12.42
N THR A 460 -12.41 43.29 -11.57
CA THR A 460 -11.24 44.19 -11.72
C THR A 460 -10.89 44.81 -10.35
N SER A 461 -9.65 45.03 -9.91
CA SER A 461 -8.28 44.66 -10.31
C SER A 461 -7.33 45.35 -9.30
N TYR A 462 -6.05 44.95 -9.33
CA TYR A 462 -4.82 45.70 -8.98
C TYR A 462 -4.00 45.43 -7.70
N ALA A 463 -2.71 45.15 -8.01
CA ALA A 463 -1.43 45.54 -7.40
C ALA A 463 -0.57 44.32 -6.96
N GLY A 464 0.61 44.04 -7.51
CA GLY A 464 1.41 44.74 -8.53
C GLY A 464 2.76 44.06 -8.83
N ARG A 465 3.60 44.80 -9.56
CA ARG A 465 5.05 44.67 -9.84
C ARG A 465 5.57 43.58 -10.81
N ALA A 466 5.91 44.05 -12.02
CA ALA A 466 7.23 44.00 -12.69
C ALA A 466 7.00 44.56 -14.12
N GLY A 467 7.78 45.44 -14.73
CA GLY A 467 9.21 45.69 -14.64
C GLY A 467 9.85 45.42 -16.01
N GLY A 468 9.82 46.42 -16.92
CA GLY A 468 10.54 46.47 -18.22
C GLY A 468 9.92 45.62 -19.34
N GLY A 469 9.82 46.03 -20.60
CA GLY A 469 10.21 47.23 -21.33
C GLY A 469 10.08 46.90 -22.83
N ILE A 470 9.68 47.89 -23.65
CA ILE A 470 9.94 48.06 -25.11
C ILE A 470 9.38 46.91 -26.01
N GLY A 471 8.49 47.06 -26.99
CA GLY A 471 8.03 48.16 -27.85
C GLY A 471 7.64 47.52 -29.21
N PHE A 472 6.70 48.15 -29.93
CA PHE A 472 6.31 47.94 -31.35
C PHE A 472 5.09 47.05 -31.74
N ALA A 473 4.07 47.78 -32.24
CA ALA A 473 3.26 47.62 -33.46
C ALA A 473 2.59 46.26 -33.77
N ALA A 474 1.25 46.13 -33.74
CA ALA A 474 0.23 46.69 -34.64
C ALA A 474 0.17 46.05 -36.05
N GLN A 475 -0.75 45.10 -36.26
CA GLN A 475 -1.55 44.89 -37.50
C GLN A 475 -2.54 43.72 -37.26
N ARG A 476 -3.86 43.90 -37.20
CA ARG A 476 -4.90 44.35 -38.15
C ARG A 476 -5.22 43.33 -39.26
N GLY A 477 -6.49 42.90 -39.28
CA GLY A 477 -7.20 42.25 -40.40
C GLY A 477 -7.37 40.74 -40.19
N GLY A 478 -8.57 40.19 -39.93
CA GLY A 478 -9.75 40.13 -40.82
C GLY A 478 -9.80 38.69 -41.38
N GLY A 479 -10.90 37.94 -41.49
CA GLY A 479 -12.34 38.12 -41.40
C GLY A 479 -12.98 36.96 -42.21
N ARG A 480 -14.26 36.65 -41.95
CA ARG A 480 -15.17 35.72 -42.68
C ARG A 480 -14.87 34.22 -42.51
N GLY A 481 -15.81 33.29 -42.41
CA GLY A 481 -17.28 33.18 -42.53
C GLY A 481 -17.54 31.66 -42.43
N GLY A 482 -18.54 31.14 -41.70
CA GLY A 482 -19.97 31.18 -42.03
C GLY A 482 -20.31 30.18 -43.15
N GLY A 483 -20.96 29.05 -42.83
CA GLY A 483 -21.61 28.22 -43.86
C GLY A 483 -21.84 26.75 -43.52
N ARG A 484 -23.09 26.42 -43.20
CA ARG A 484 -23.66 25.09 -42.92
C ARG A 484 -24.12 24.40 -44.22
N SER A 485 -24.34 23.07 -44.12
CA SER A 485 -25.07 22.15 -45.04
C SER A 485 -24.31 21.67 -46.29
N GLY A 486 -24.32 20.41 -46.74
CA GLY A 486 -25.06 19.20 -46.34
C GLY A 486 -25.60 18.46 -47.58
N ARG A 487 -24.95 17.36 -47.99
CA ARG A 487 -25.35 16.26 -48.93
C ARG A 487 -24.04 15.69 -49.50
N GLY A 488 -23.71 14.41 -49.55
CA GLY A 488 -24.41 13.13 -49.42
C GLY A 488 -23.80 12.21 -50.49
N GLY A 489 -23.28 11.03 -50.14
CA GLY A 489 -22.90 10.03 -51.16
C GLY A 489 -21.76 9.06 -50.80
N ALA A 490 -22.16 7.84 -50.43
CA ALA A 490 -21.60 6.55 -50.84
C ALA A 490 -20.15 6.10 -50.45
N GLN A 491 -20.12 4.83 -49.98
CA GLN A 491 -19.06 3.83 -50.13
C GLN A 491 -17.74 4.01 -49.34
N ASN A 492 -17.62 3.32 -48.19
CA ASN A 492 -16.75 2.14 -48.12
C ASN A 492 -16.96 1.35 -46.81
N ARG A 493 -17.21 0.04 -46.95
CA ARG A 493 -17.24 -0.92 -45.85
C ARG A 493 -15.80 -1.36 -45.57
N GLY A 494 -15.25 -0.95 -44.44
CA GLY A 494 -14.02 -1.49 -43.85
C GLY A 494 -14.23 -1.70 -42.36
N PHE A 495 -14.60 -2.90 -41.96
CA PHE A 495 -14.74 -3.30 -40.56
C PHE A 495 -13.35 -3.51 -39.95
N HIS A 496 -12.89 -2.57 -39.13
CA HIS A 496 -11.88 -2.79 -38.10
C HIS A 496 -12.54 -2.61 -36.73
N ARG A 497 -12.93 -3.73 -36.09
CA ARG A 497 -13.11 -3.80 -34.64
C ARG A 497 -11.87 -4.46 -34.06
N GLY A 498 -10.93 -3.61 -33.63
CA GLY A 498 -9.85 -4.00 -32.73
C GLY A 498 -10.44 -4.48 -31.41
N ALA A 499 -9.96 -5.64 -30.98
CA ALA A 499 -10.31 -6.30 -29.74
C ALA A 499 -9.98 -5.42 -28.53
N GLY A 500 -10.90 -5.43 -27.56
CA GLY A 500 -10.81 -4.68 -26.34
C GLY A 500 -9.65 -5.13 -25.45
N GLY A 501 -8.77 -4.19 -25.13
CA GLY A 501 -7.84 -4.32 -24.02
C GLY A 501 -8.60 -4.32 -22.69
N GLY A 502 -8.67 -5.50 -22.07
CA GLY A 502 -9.20 -5.68 -20.73
C GLY A 502 -8.42 -4.84 -19.72
N ARG A 503 -9.09 -3.87 -19.11
CA ARG A 503 -8.62 -3.20 -17.89
C ARG A 503 -8.63 -4.22 -16.75
N GLY A 504 -7.46 -4.81 -16.53
CA GLY A 504 -7.16 -5.67 -15.40
C GLY A 504 -7.43 -4.95 -14.08
N ARG A 505 -8.22 -5.62 -13.25
CA ARG A 505 -8.69 -5.21 -11.93
C ARG A 505 -7.51 -5.06 -10.97
N GLY A 506 -7.36 -3.89 -10.36
CA GLY A 506 -6.45 -3.68 -9.23
C GLY A 506 -6.92 -4.44 -8.00
N ARG A 507 -6.38 -5.64 -7.78
CA ARG A 507 -6.10 -6.11 -6.42
C ARG A 507 -4.92 -5.26 -5.92
N GLY A 508 -4.98 -4.80 -4.67
CA GLY A 508 -3.94 -3.98 -4.04
C GLY A 508 -2.66 -4.78 -3.84
N ALA A 509 -1.91 -4.95 -4.93
CA ALA A 509 -0.65 -5.67 -4.99
C ALA A 509 0.45 -4.88 -4.26
N TYR A 510 1.24 -5.62 -3.49
CA TYR A 510 2.58 -5.30 -3.01
C TYR A 510 3.39 -4.51 -4.06
N ARG A 511 4.06 -3.43 -3.63
CA ARG A 511 5.01 -2.68 -4.46
C ARG A 511 6.40 -2.88 -3.90
N SER A 512 7.19 -3.61 -4.66
CA SER A 512 8.57 -3.90 -4.30
C SER A 512 9.50 -2.75 -4.67
N LEU A 513 10.78 -2.88 -4.30
CA LEU A 513 11.89 -2.02 -4.67
C LEU A 513 11.85 -1.51 -6.13
N ASP A 514 11.40 -2.34 -7.08
CA ASP A 514 11.40 -2.04 -8.51
C ASP A 514 10.10 -1.36 -9.01
N ASP A 515 9.03 -1.37 -8.21
CA ASP A 515 7.71 -0.84 -8.61
C ASP A 515 7.58 0.68 -8.37
N SER A 516 8.66 1.33 -7.91
CA SER A 516 8.72 2.77 -7.59
C SER A 516 8.86 3.68 -8.83
N VAL A 517 9.12 3.12 -10.02
CA VAL A 517 9.39 3.89 -11.23
C VAL A 517 8.10 4.20 -11.98
N GLY A 518 7.49 5.34 -11.65
CA GLY A 518 6.54 6.05 -12.52
C GLY A 518 5.12 5.52 -12.54
N GLN A 519 4.27 6.03 -11.64
CA GLN A 519 2.84 6.26 -11.92
C GLN A 519 2.21 7.14 -10.83
N GLY A 520 1.69 8.30 -11.22
CA GLY A 520 0.99 9.23 -10.34
C GLY A 520 -0.34 8.66 -9.85
N TYR A 521 -0.65 8.87 -8.56
CA TYR A 521 -1.83 8.31 -7.90
C TYR A 521 -2.96 9.32 -7.76
N GLY A 522 -4.14 8.96 -8.28
CA GLY A 522 -5.42 9.59 -7.95
C GLY A 522 -6.03 8.92 -6.72
N SER A 523 -6.30 9.72 -5.68
CA SER A 523 -6.98 9.31 -4.45
C SER A 523 -8.50 9.26 -4.67
N GLY A 524 -9.09 8.07 -4.60
CA GLY A 524 -10.54 7.88 -4.59
C GLY A 524 -11.06 7.76 -3.15
N GLY A 525 -11.64 8.84 -2.61
CA GLY A 525 -12.27 8.84 -1.29
C GLY A 525 -13.60 8.05 -1.29
N MET A 526 -13.81 7.21 -0.26
CA MET A 526 -15.13 6.64 0.04
C MET A 526 -16.06 7.75 0.55
N GLN A 527 -17.26 7.83 -0.03
CA GLN A 527 -18.36 8.64 0.49
C GLN A 527 -19.15 7.77 1.47
N TYR A 528 -19.08 8.12 2.76
CA TYR A 528 -19.87 7.55 3.85
C TYR A 528 -21.17 8.31 4.07
#